data_AF-A0A6N7XIZ6-F1
#
_entry.id   AF-A0A6N7XIZ6-F1
#
_cell.length_a   1.000
_cell.length_b   1.000
_cell.length_c   1.000
_cell.angle_alpha   90.00
_cell.angle_beta   90.00
_cell.angle_gamma   90.00
#
_symmetry.space_group_name_H-M   'P 1'
#
loop_
_entity.id
_entity.type
_entity.pdbx_description
1 polymer ?
#
loop_
_entity_poly.entity_id
_entity_poly.type
_entity_poly.pdbx_seq_one_letter_code
_entity_poly.pdbx_strand_id
1 'polypeptide(L)' 'MKCRKKTVEIEAFRYDGDFIDKDGNYYIPGWGIEAFENNVIKYNSYDKGKLAIETLEGTMFASTLVTEMEDI' A
#
# COMPACT_ATOMS: atom_id res chain seq x y z
N MET A 1 -20.18 31.39 -5.99
CA MET A 1 -20.51 30.12 -5.33
C MET A 1 -19.30 29.67 -4.52
N LYS A 2 -19.46 29.38 -3.21
CA LYS A 2 -18.34 28.91 -2.37
C LYS A 2 -18.55 27.41 -2.13
N CYS A 3 -17.66 26.59 -2.68
CA CYS A 3 -17.68 25.14 -2.50
C CYS A 3 -16.66 24.77 -1.42
N ARG A 4 -17.02 23.89 -0.47
CA ARG A 4 -16.06 23.26 0.44
C ARG A 4 -15.77 21.85 -0.06
N LYS A 5 -14.50 21.43 -0.02
CA LYS A 5 -14.12 20.04 -0.31
C LYS A 5 -14.81 19.15 0.72
N LYS A 6 -15.46 18.08 0.27
CA LYS A 6 -16.10 17.11 1.17
C LYS A 6 -14.99 16.46 2.01
N THR A 7 -15.20 16.36 3.33
CA THR A 7 -14.32 15.55 4.18
C THR A 7 -14.39 14.11 3.67
N VAL A 8 -13.25 13.59 3.24
CA VAL A 8 -13.10 12.19 2.83
C VAL A 8 -12.50 11.45 4.01
N GLU A 9 -13.14 10.37 4.43
CA GLU A 9 -12.57 9.46 5.41
C GLU A 9 -11.46 8.65 4.73
N ILE A 10 -10.29 8.58 5.35
CA ILE A 10 -9.13 7.86 4.83
C ILE A 10 -8.75 6.83 5.88
N GLU A 11 -8.84 5.56 5.51
CA GLU A 11 -8.26 4.47 6.29
C GLU A 11 -6.80 4.28 5.87
N ALA A 12 -5.89 4.31 6.83
CA ALA A 12 -4.47 4.07 6.62
C ALA A 12 -4.04 2.79 7.33
N PHE A 13 -3.15 2.03 6.71
CA PHE A 13 -2.52 0.86 7.31
C PHE A 13 -1.02 0.90 7.05
N ARG A 14 -0.25 0.23 7.91
CA ARG A 14 1.20 0.13 7.76
C ARG A 14 1.54 -1.02 6.81
N TYR A 15 2.47 -0.77 5.90
CA TYR A 15 3.11 -1.81 5.11
C TYR A 15 4.47 -2.17 5.75
N ASP A 16 4.64 -3.43 6.17
CA ASP A 16 5.89 -3.94 6.75
C ASP A 16 6.56 -5.04 5.90
N GLY A 17 5.90 -5.49 4.82
CA GLY A 17 6.44 -6.45 3.86
C GLY A 17 5.46 -7.55 3.47
N ASP A 18 4.44 -7.81 4.27
CA ASP A 18 3.33 -8.71 3.94
C ASP A 18 1.98 -8.04 4.22
N PHE A 19 0.89 -8.81 4.19
CA PHE A 19 -0.46 -8.39 4.61
C PHE A 19 -1.15 -9.41 5.51
N ILE A 20 -0.48 -10.53 5.77
CA ILE A 20 -1.04 -11.73 6.38
C ILE A 20 -0.15 -12.09 7.56
N ASP A 21 -0.76 -12.33 8.72
CA ASP A 21 -0.04 -12.77 9.90
C ASP A 21 0.42 -14.25 9.81
N LYS A 22 1.17 -14.71 10.80
CA LYS A 22 1.64 -16.10 10.90
C LYS A 22 0.51 -17.15 10.94
N ASP A 23 -0.70 -16.74 11.28
CA ASP A 23 -1.87 -17.60 11.44
C ASP A 23 -2.77 -17.56 10.18
N GLY A 24 -2.40 -16.76 9.16
CA GLY A 24 -3.10 -16.66 7.89
C GLY A 24 -4.17 -15.56 7.83
N ASN A 25 -4.24 -14.67 8.82
CA ASN A 25 -5.25 -13.60 8.85
C ASN A 25 -4.72 -12.31 8.23
N TYR A 26 -5.56 -11.64 7.43
CA TYR A 26 -5.27 -10.29 6.96
C TYR A 26 -5.33 -9.27 8.11
N TYR A 27 -4.31 -8.43 8.21
CA TYR A 27 -4.28 -7.30 9.16
C TYR A 27 -4.48 -5.94 8.49
N ILE A 28 -4.87 -5.94 7.21
CA ILE A 28 -5.21 -4.74 6.43
C ILE A 28 -6.75 -4.54 6.36
N PRO A 29 -7.23 -3.32 6.07
CA PRO A 29 -8.67 -3.06 5.89
C PRO A 29 -9.26 -3.88 4.74
N GLY A 30 -10.58 -4.13 4.79
CA GLY A 30 -11.28 -4.93 3.79
C GLY A 30 -11.08 -4.45 2.35
N TRP A 31 -11.07 -3.14 2.11
CA TRP A 31 -10.79 -2.58 0.78
C TRP A 31 -9.36 -2.90 0.31
N GLY A 32 -8.40 -3.02 1.24
CA GLY A 32 -7.03 -3.38 0.95
C GLY A 32 -6.92 -4.85 0.52
N ILE A 33 -7.70 -5.73 1.15
CA ILE A 33 -7.80 -7.15 0.76
C ILE A 33 -8.35 -7.25 -0.65
N GLU A 34 -9.50 -6.62 -0.92
CA GLU A 34 -10.11 -6.61 -2.26
C GLU A 34 -9.16 -6.03 -3.31
N ALA A 35 -8.43 -4.96 -2.99
CA ALA A 35 -7.46 -4.36 -3.91
C ALA A 35 -6.26 -5.28 -4.18
N PHE A 36 -5.82 -6.04 -3.18
CA PHE A 36 -4.76 -7.04 -3.34
C PHE A 36 -5.23 -8.22 -4.21
N GLU A 37 -6.41 -8.76 -3.95
CA GLU A 37 -7.01 -9.85 -4.75
C GLU A 37 -7.25 -9.44 -6.22
N ASN A 38 -7.63 -8.18 -6.45
CA ASN A 38 -7.84 -7.63 -7.79
C ASN A 38 -6.55 -7.13 -8.48
N ASN A 39 -5.36 -7.40 -7.92
CA ASN A 39 -4.06 -6.97 -8.46
C ASN A 39 -3.91 -5.44 -8.61
N VAL A 40 -4.72 -4.64 -7.91
CA VAL A 40 -4.57 -3.19 -7.82
C VAL A 40 -3.38 -2.86 -6.92
N ILE A 41 -3.26 -3.60 -5.82
CA ILE A 41 -2.09 -3.60 -4.93
C ILE A 41 -1.29 -4.87 -5.21
N LYS A 42 0.01 -4.74 -5.48
CA LYS A 42 0.87 -5.89 -5.80
C LYS A 42 2.28 -5.72 -5.25
N TYR A 43 2.89 -6.85 -4.89
CA TYR A 43 4.33 -6.89 -4.60
C TYR A 43 5.11 -6.72 -5.90
N ASN A 44 5.93 -5.67 -5.98
CA ASN A 44 6.83 -5.53 -7.12
C ASN A 44 8.01 -6.50 -6.95
N SER A 45 7.92 -7.63 -7.67
CA SER A 45 8.94 -8.67 -7.68
C SER A 45 10.30 -8.20 -8.21
N TYR A 46 10.34 -7.12 -9.01
CA TYR A 46 11.57 -6.60 -9.59
C TYR A 46 12.33 -5.66 -8.64
N ASP A 47 11.70 -5.12 -7.60
CA ASP A 47 12.25 -4.03 -6.79
C ASP A 47 12.17 -4.33 -5.28
N LYS A 48 12.80 -5.44 -4.88
CA LYS A 48 13.01 -5.85 -3.48
C LYS A 48 11.73 -5.93 -2.60
N GLY A 49 10.58 -6.26 -3.19
CA GLY A 49 9.33 -6.37 -2.43
C GLY A 49 8.69 -5.03 -2.07
N LYS A 50 9.00 -3.95 -2.80
CA LYS A 50 8.23 -2.71 -2.71
C LYS A 50 6.78 -2.96 -3.11
N LEU A 51 5.88 -2.24 -2.46
CA LEU A 51 4.47 -2.27 -2.80
C LEU A 51 4.20 -1.36 -3.99
N ALA A 52 3.52 -1.87 -5.01
CA ALA A 52 3.05 -1.10 -6.16
C ALA A 52 1.53 -1.01 -6.12
N ILE A 53 1.00 0.20 -6.36
CA ILE A 53 -0.43 0.49 -6.37
C ILE A 53 -0.78 1.12 -7.73
N GLU A 54 -1.63 0.45 -8.49
CA GLU A 54 -2.12 0.99 -9.76
C GLU A 54 -3.21 2.03 -9.52
N THR A 55 -3.00 3.25 -10.01
CA THR A 55 -3.96 4.34 -9.91
C THR A 55 -4.24 4.96 -11.27
N LEU A 56 -5.26 5.81 -11.34
CA LEU A 56 -5.57 6.58 -12.55
C LEU A 56 -4.44 7.53 -12.96
N GLU A 57 -3.55 7.89 -12.04
CA GLU A 57 -2.39 8.77 -12.27
C GLU A 57 -1.10 7.98 -12.56
N GLY A 58 -1.19 6.64 -12.61
CA GLY A 58 -0.06 5.73 -12.82
C GLY A 58 0.24 4.87 -11.59
N THR A 59 1.35 4.13 -11.65
CA THR A 59 1.77 3.24 -10.57
C THR A 59 2.48 4.02 -9.46
N MET A 60 1.93 3.98 -8.25
CA MET A 60 2.58 4.51 -7.05
C MET A 60 3.35 3.41 -6.33
N PHE A 61 4.50 3.75 -5.74
CA PHE A 61 5.33 2.81 -4.99
C PHE A 61 5.41 3.19 -3.52
N ALA A 62 5.25 2.21 -2.63
CA ALA A 62 5.55 2.34 -1.21
C ALA A 62 6.67 1.37 -0.83
N SER A 63 7.68 1.88 -0.13
CA SER A 63 8.75 1.07 0.45
C SER A 63 8.52 0.89 1.94
N THR A 64 8.92 -0.27 2.46
CA THR A 64 9.15 -0.44 3.89
C THR A 64 10.27 0.51 4.31
N LEU A 65 10.16 1.14 5.48
CA LEU A 65 11.26 1.91 6.06
C LEU A 65 12.43 0.96 6.36
N VAL A 66 13.27 0.70 5.36
CA VAL A 66 14.68 0.47 5.60
C VAL A 66 15.24 1.87 5.61
N THR A 67 15.69 2.33 6.78
CA THR A 67 16.67 3.41 6.88
C THR A 67 17.65 3.20 5.74
N GLU A 68 17.74 4.15 4.82
CA GLU A 68 18.86 4.21 3.89
C GLU A 68 20.09 4.31 4.80
N MET A 69 20.70 3.16 5.11
CA MET A 69 22.08 3.14 5.52
C MET A 69 22.82 3.53 4.25
N GLU A 70 23.05 4.84 4.18
CA GLU A 70 23.83 5.52 3.16
C GLU A 70 25.08 4.72 2.83
N ASP A 71 25.40 4.72 1.53
CA ASP A 71 26.68 4.35 0.98
C ASP A 71 27.86 4.71 1.91
N ILE A 72 28.58 3.67 2.39
CA ILE A 72 30.00 3.75 2.82
C ILE A 72 30.76 2.61 2.16
#